data_AF-A0A7R7JE86-F1
#
_entry.id   AF-A0A7R7JE86-F1
#
_cell.length_a   1.000
_cell.length_b   1.000
_cell.length_c   1.000
_cell.angle_alpha   90.00
_cell.angle_beta   90.00
_cell.angle_gamma   90.00
#
_symmetry.space_group_name_H-M   'P 1'
#
loop_
_entity.id
_entity.type
_entity.pdbx_description
1 polymer ?
#
loop_
_entity_poly.entity_id
_entity_poly.type
_entity_poly.pdbx_seq_one_letter_code
_entity_poly.pdbx_strand_id
1 'polypeptide(L)'
;MKGISLKRILPLALLLATMAHAETDHAPMPPVFNLETSPEQILERYPLGQIDRQAAFSHHGKAHRTVSLVNGLTGWVYEIHRGGKPETFRRPGGGEMTMLDTYDHPASRSYTLMFDGAGHVVDVLYRDLQHGGANSALLVQREAQGDSPSDAEFPPKK
;
A
#
# COMPACT_ATOMS: atom_id res chain seq x y z
N MET A 1 7.81 81.11 -10.65
CA MET A 1 8.15 79.68 -10.84
C MET A 1 8.38 79.02 -9.48
N LYS A 2 7.48 78.15 -9.04
CA LYS A 2 7.73 76.99 -8.15
C LYS A 2 6.43 76.18 -8.08
N GLY A 3 6.51 74.97 -8.61
CA GLY A 3 5.37 74.09 -8.88
C GLY A 3 4.94 73.26 -7.67
N ILE A 4 3.73 72.73 -7.80
CA ILE A 4 3.06 71.78 -6.91
C ILE A 4 3.79 70.41 -6.99
N SER A 5 3.99 69.74 -5.86
CA SER A 5 4.05 68.27 -5.89
C SER A 5 3.73 67.62 -4.53
N LEU A 6 2.49 67.12 -4.45
CA LEU A 6 2.10 65.77 -4.05
C LEU A 6 3.08 65.01 -3.12
N LYS A 7 2.77 64.98 -1.82
CA LYS A 7 3.39 64.04 -0.88
C LYS A 7 2.89 62.63 -1.19
N ARG A 8 3.81 61.81 -1.72
CA ARG A 8 3.63 60.43 -2.12
C ARG A 8 3.74 59.46 -0.92
N ILE A 9 2.72 58.61 -0.83
CA ILE A 9 2.81 57.14 -0.67
C ILE A 9 3.08 56.58 0.74
N LEU A 10 2.04 55.89 1.24
CA LEU A 10 2.01 54.89 2.30
C LEU A 10 2.54 53.53 1.78
N PRO A 11 3.15 52.69 2.64
CA PRO A 11 2.82 51.27 2.63
C PRO A 11 2.47 50.80 4.05
N LEU A 12 1.22 50.43 4.35
CA LEU A 12 0.67 49.08 4.23
C LEU A 12 1.61 48.02 4.83
N ALA A 13 1.64 47.92 6.16
CA ALA A 13 2.16 46.75 6.86
C ALA A 13 1.05 45.69 6.90
N LEU A 14 0.90 44.95 5.80
CA LEU A 14 0.09 43.74 5.74
C LEU A 14 0.90 42.63 6.39
N LEU A 15 0.74 42.41 7.71
CA LEU A 15 1.21 41.17 8.33
C LEU A 15 0.35 40.02 7.81
N LEU A 16 0.79 39.39 6.72
CA LEU A 16 0.39 38.02 6.42
C LEU A 16 0.98 37.15 7.53
N ALA A 17 0.16 36.83 8.53
CA ALA A 17 0.41 35.65 9.35
C ALA A 17 0.33 34.45 8.42
N THR A 18 1.47 33.97 7.95
CA THR A 18 1.59 32.63 7.38
C THR A 18 1.27 31.66 8.50
N MET A 19 0.01 31.24 8.59
CA MET A 19 -0.36 30.02 9.28
C MET A 19 0.30 28.90 8.49
N ALA A 20 1.53 28.54 8.87
CA ALA A 20 2.08 27.24 8.58
C ALA A 20 1.10 26.24 9.20
N HIS A 21 0.17 25.72 8.39
CA HIS A 21 -0.43 24.44 8.69
C HIS A 21 0.73 23.47 8.66
N ALA A 22 1.27 23.17 9.85
CA ALA A 22 1.85 21.87 10.09
C ALA A 22 0.67 20.90 9.99
N GLU A 23 0.31 20.57 8.75
CA GLU A 23 -0.43 19.36 8.46
C GLU A 23 0.50 18.27 8.99
N THR A 24 0.14 17.67 10.12
CA THR A 24 0.65 16.34 10.45
C THR A 24 0.09 15.44 9.38
N ASP A 25 0.79 15.44 8.25
CA ASP A 25 0.51 14.71 7.03
C ASP A 25 0.64 13.23 7.41
N HIS A 26 -0.46 12.68 7.93
CA HIS A 26 -0.52 11.27 8.26
C HIS A 26 -0.45 10.53 6.94
N ALA A 27 0.78 10.15 6.55
CA ALA A 27 1.04 9.33 5.38
C ALA A 27 -0.03 8.23 5.32
N PRO A 28 -0.66 8.02 4.15
CA PRO A 28 -1.80 7.14 4.05
C PRO A 28 -1.41 5.76 4.56
N MET A 29 -2.26 5.16 5.40
CA MET A 29 -1.97 3.82 5.91
C MET A 29 -2.27 2.81 4.81
N PRO A 30 -1.34 1.90 4.47
CA PRO A 30 -1.60 0.93 3.42
C PRO A 30 -2.70 -0.03 3.89
N PRO A 31 -3.59 -0.52 3.01
CA PRO A 31 -4.61 -1.48 3.41
C PRO A 31 -4.02 -2.87 3.69
N VAL A 32 -4.65 -3.64 4.61
CA VAL A 32 -4.27 -5.03 4.93
C VAL A 32 -5.02 -6.02 4.05
N PHE A 33 -4.32 -7.02 3.51
CA PHE A 33 -4.94 -8.20 2.91
C PHE A 33 -5.38 -9.22 3.96
N ASN A 34 -6.63 -9.67 3.87
CA ASN A 34 -7.19 -10.69 4.75
C ASN A 34 -8.09 -11.65 3.96
N LEU A 35 -8.72 -12.59 4.65
CA LEU A 35 -9.58 -13.61 4.03
C LEU A 35 -11.01 -13.12 3.74
N GLU A 36 -11.44 -12.04 4.38
CA GLU A 36 -12.83 -11.55 4.41
C GLU A 36 -13.11 -10.50 3.32
N THR A 37 -12.14 -9.64 3.03
CA THR A 37 -12.24 -8.57 2.02
C THR A 37 -11.77 -9.09 0.67
N SER A 38 -12.45 -8.71 -0.41
CA SER A 38 -11.99 -9.09 -1.75
C SER A 38 -10.65 -8.40 -2.05
N PRO A 39 -9.71 -9.11 -2.71
CA PRO A 39 -8.42 -8.52 -3.04
C PRO A 39 -8.57 -7.33 -3.98
N GLU A 40 -9.53 -7.35 -4.91
CA GLU A 40 -9.79 -6.26 -5.86
C GLU A 40 -10.14 -4.95 -5.14
N GLN A 41 -11.01 -5.00 -4.12
CA GLN A 41 -11.37 -3.83 -3.31
C GLN A 41 -10.19 -3.25 -2.54
N ILE A 42 -9.23 -4.09 -2.17
CA ILE A 42 -8.00 -3.65 -1.50
C ILE A 42 -7.05 -3.00 -2.50
N LEU A 43 -6.90 -3.62 -3.68
CA LEU A 43 -6.00 -3.18 -4.74
C LEU A 43 -6.44 -1.84 -5.34
N GLU A 44 -7.74 -1.63 -5.54
CA GLU A 44 -8.32 -0.40 -6.09
C GLU A 44 -7.96 0.85 -5.27
N ARG A 45 -7.90 0.71 -3.94
CA ARG A 45 -7.63 1.82 -3.01
C ARG A 45 -6.19 1.87 -2.50
N TYR A 46 -5.29 1.03 -3.01
CA TYR A 46 -3.92 1.00 -2.52
C TYR A 46 -3.21 2.30 -2.90
N PRO A 47 -2.63 3.07 -1.95
CA PRO A 47 -2.03 4.38 -2.23
C PRO A 47 -0.65 4.26 -2.89
N LEU A 48 -0.62 3.87 -4.17
CA LEU A 48 0.60 3.70 -4.96
C LEU A 48 1.39 5.02 -5.02
N GLY A 49 2.72 4.91 -4.96
CA GLY A 49 3.67 6.03 -4.96
C GLY A 49 3.77 6.80 -3.64
N GLN A 50 2.85 6.59 -2.70
CA GLN A 50 2.79 7.35 -1.44
C GLN A 50 3.35 6.58 -0.23
N ILE A 51 3.38 5.25 -0.31
CA ILE A 51 3.87 4.39 0.77
C ILE A 51 5.36 4.15 0.61
N ASP A 52 6.17 4.67 1.54
CA ASP A 52 7.59 4.33 1.63
C ASP A 52 7.84 2.99 2.37
N ARG A 53 9.10 2.54 2.38
CA ARG A 53 9.50 1.29 3.07
C ARG A 53 9.22 1.32 4.57
N GLN A 54 9.35 2.47 5.23
CA GLN A 54 9.16 2.59 6.67
C GLN A 54 7.67 2.46 7.00
N ALA A 55 6.79 3.15 6.27
CA ALA A 55 5.35 3.03 6.39
C ALA A 55 4.89 1.59 6.07
N ALA A 56 5.41 1.00 5.00
CA ALA A 56 5.12 -0.39 4.67
C ALA A 56 5.55 -1.36 5.78
N PHE A 57 6.75 -1.19 6.35
CA PHE A 57 7.25 -2.02 7.44
C PHE A 57 6.46 -1.82 8.73
N SER A 58 6.19 -0.57 9.12
CA SER A 58 5.42 -0.25 10.32
C SER A 58 4.02 -0.89 10.28
N HIS A 59 3.44 -1.03 9.09
CA HIS A 59 2.09 -1.54 8.93
C HIS A 59 2.01 -3.04 8.66
N HIS A 60 2.81 -3.56 7.72
CA HIS A 60 2.77 -4.98 7.33
C HIS A 60 3.75 -5.85 8.13
N GLY A 61 4.67 -5.23 8.87
CA GLY A 61 5.74 -5.90 9.58
C GLY A 61 6.87 -6.37 8.66
N LYS A 62 7.65 -7.34 9.15
CA LYS A 62 8.74 -7.94 8.37
C LYS A 62 8.17 -8.80 7.25
N ALA A 63 8.63 -8.58 6.03
CA ALA A 63 8.31 -9.44 4.90
C ALA A 63 8.75 -10.90 5.13
N HIS A 64 7.96 -11.86 4.63
CA HIS A 64 8.32 -13.27 4.67
C HIS A 64 9.53 -13.54 3.76
N ARG A 65 9.58 -12.89 2.61
CA ARG A 65 10.73 -12.90 1.69
C ARG A 65 10.96 -11.53 1.07
N THR A 66 12.22 -11.23 0.78
CA THR A 66 12.61 -10.13 -0.11
C THR A 66 13.16 -10.72 -1.41
N VAL A 67 12.70 -10.22 -2.56
CA VAL A 67 13.06 -10.75 -3.88
C VAL A 67 13.47 -9.61 -4.82
N SER A 68 14.32 -9.91 -5.79
CA SER A 68 14.51 -9.07 -6.97
C SER A 68 13.57 -9.55 -8.06
N LEU A 69 12.70 -8.66 -8.55
CA LEU A 69 11.74 -8.97 -9.60
C LEU A 69 12.40 -8.91 -10.97
N VAL A 70 11.72 -9.45 -12.00
CA VAL A 70 12.24 -9.53 -13.38
C VAL A 70 12.54 -8.16 -13.99
N ASN A 71 11.87 -7.10 -13.51
CA ASN A 71 12.11 -5.71 -13.91
C ASN A 71 13.24 -5.04 -13.10
N GLY A 72 13.97 -5.80 -12.27
CA GLY A 72 15.05 -5.30 -11.43
C GLY A 72 14.60 -4.62 -10.13
N LEU A 73 13.29 -4.45 -9.91
CA LEU A 73 12.76 -3.82 -8.71
C LEU A 73 12.77 -4.77 -7.51
N THR A 74 12.78 -4.18 -6.31
CA THR A 74 12.72 -4.95 -5.07
C THR A 74 11.26 -5.30 -4.75
N GLY A 75 10.98 -6.56 -4.46
CA GLY A 75 9.69 -7.05 -3.97
C GLY A 75 9.76 -7.50 -2.51
N TRP A 76 8.80 -7.09 -1.68
CA TRP A 76 8.55 -7.69 -0.36
C TRP A 76 7.33 -8.59 -0.44
N VAL A 77 7.54 -9.89 -0.22
CA VAL A 77 6.52 -10.92 -0.34
C VAL A 77 5.93 -11.25 1.02
N TYR A 78 4.61 -11.28 1.06
CA TYR A 78 3.82 -11.68 2.22
C TYR A 78 2.90 -12.85 1.86
N GLU A 79 2.75 -13.76 2.80
CA GLU A 79 1.90 -14.94 2.67
C GLU A 79 0.71 -14.83 3.62
N ILE A 80 -0.47 -15.22 3.13
CA ILE A 80 -1.70 -15.28 3.90
C ILE A 80 -2.07 -16.74 4.03
N HIS A 81 -1.81 -17.26 5.21
CA HIS A 81 -2.17 -18.62 5.58
C HIS A 81 -3.68 -18.67 5.87
N ARG A 82 -4.35 -19.69 5.33
CA ARG A 82 -5.68 -20.03 5.84
C ARG A 82 -5.43 -20.60 7.23
N GLY A 83 -5.91 -19.92 8.27
CA GLY A 83 -5.73 -20.40 9.63
C GLY A 83 -6.15 -21.87 9.74
N GLY A 84 -5.37 -22.65 10.47
CA GLY A 84 -5.70 -24.04 10.74
C GLY A 84 -6.97 -24.16 11.57
N LYS A 85 -7.39 -25.40 11.81
CA LYS A 85 -8.50 -25.63 12.74
C LYS A 85 -8.12 -25.08 14.11
N PRO A 86 -9.04 -24.41 14.83
CA PRO A 86 -8.80 -24.06 16.22
C PRO A 86 -8.51 -25.34 17.01
N GLU A 87 -7.33 -25.44 17.60
CA GLU A 87 -6.95 -26.55 18.46
C GLU A 87 -7.00 -26.10 19.92
N THR A 88 -7.67 -26.90 20.75
CA THR A 88 -7.77 -26.63 22.19
C THR A 88 -6.65 -27.35 22.92
N PHE A 89 -5.74 -26.57 23.50
CA PHE A 89 -4.64 -27.05 24.30
C PHE A 89 -4.96 -26.92 25.79
N ARG A 90 -4.59 -27.92 26.58
CA ARG A 90 -4.65 -27.84 28.04
C ARG A 90 -3.36 -27.21 28.56
N ARG A 91 -3.46 -26.04 29.21
CA ARG A 91 -2.31 -25.41 29.85
C ARG A 91 -1.83 -26.23 31.04
N PRO A 92 -0.54 -26.14 31.42
CA PRO A 92 -0.01 -26.78 32.61
C PRO A 92 -0.77 -26.45 33.91
N GLY A 93 -1.42 -25.28 33.98
CA GLY A 93 -2.28 -24.86 35.09
C GLY A 93 -3.73 -25.36 35.03
N GLY A 94 -4.08 -26.25 34.10
CA GLY A 94 -5.39 -26.90 34.02
C GLY A 94 -6.47 -26.16 33.21
N GLY A 95 -6.22 -24.92 32.78
CA GLY A 95 -7.13 -24.18 31.90
C GLY A 95 -6.95 -24.54 30.42
N GLU A 96 -8.04 -24.68 29.70
CA GLU A 96 -8.01 -24.84 28.24
C GLU A 96 -7.67 -23.50 27.56
N MET A 97 -7.02 -23.58 26.41
CA MET A 97 -6.72 -22.46 25.54
C MET A 97 -6.88 -22.91 24.09
N THR A 98 -7.80 -22.30 23.37
CA THR A 98 -7.92 -22.51 21.93
C THR A 98 -6.90 -21.63 21.22
N MET A 99 -5.98 -22.26 20.50
CA MET A 99 -5.04 -21.58 19.61
C MET A 99 -5.39 -21.91 18.17
N LEU A 100 -5.23 -20.93 17.29
CA LEU A 100 -5.29 -21.17 15.85
C LEU A 100 -3.91 -21.65 15.42
N ASP A 101 -3.81 -22.88 14.93
CA ASP A 101 -2.56 -23.34 14.31
C ASP A 101 -2.43 -22.70 12.93
N THR A 102 -1.70 -21.58 12.84
CA THR A 102 -1.45 -20.90 11.58
C THR A 102 -0.17 -21.36 10.88
N TYR A 103 0.66 -22.20 11.51
CA TYR A 103 2.02 -22.45 11.04
C TYR A 103 2.17 -23.69 10.15
N ASP A 104 1.29 -24.69 10.27
CA ASP A 104 1.39 -25.92 9.45
C ASP A 104 0.56 -25.89 8.15
N HIS A 105 -0.03 -24.74 7.80
CA HIS A 105 -0.90 -24.64 6.64
C HIS A 105 -0.21 -23.93 5.46
N PRO A 106 -0.26 -24.50 4.23
CA PRO A 106 0.29 -23.86 3.05
C PRO A 106 -0.40 -22.51 2.83
N ALA A 107 0.39 -21.51 2.40
CA ALA A 107 -0.14 -20.19 2.08
C ALA A 107 -1.28 -20.32 1.07
N SER A 108 -2.42 -19.70 1.39
CA SER A 108 -3.61 -19.72 0.52
C SER A 108 -3.55 -18.60 -0.52
N ARG A 109 -2.93 -17.48 -0.15
CA ARG A 109 -2.79 -16.28 -0.96
C ARG A 109 -1.43 -15.67 -0.66
N SER A 110 -0.91 -14.88 -1.58
CA SER A 110 0.29 -14.07 -1.36
C SER A 110 0.12 -12.70 -1.98
N TYR A 111 0.74 -11.69 -1.40
CA TYR A 111 0.86 -10.38 -2.02
C TYR A 111 2.32 -9.89 -1.96
N THR A 112 2.73 -9.15 -2.99
CA THR A 112 4.08 -8.61 -3.11
C THR A 112 4.01 -7.11 -3.26
N LEU A 113 4.64 -6.37 -2.36
CA LEU A 113 4.85 -4.93 -2.50
C LEU A 113 6.07 -4.70 -3.38
N MET A 114 5.90 -4.02 -4.52
CA MET A 114 6.97 -3.69 -5.44
C MET A 114 7.45 -2.27 -5.19
N PHE A 115 8.74 -2.09 -4.94
CA PHE A 115 9.33 -0.80 -4.62
C PHE A 115 10.17 -0.25 -5.77
N ASP A 116 10.05 1.06 -6.03
CA ASP A 116 10.97 1.78 -6.92
C ASP A 116 12.36 1.99 -6.32
N GLY A 117 13.23 2.69 -7.05
CA GLY A 117 14.58 3.04 -6.60
C GLY A 117 14.62 4.01 -5.42
N ALA A 118 13.55 4.76 -5.17
CA ALA A 118 13.42 5.66 -4.02
C ALA A 118 12.84 4.94 -2.79
N GLY A 119 12.29 3.74 -2.96
CA GLY A 119 11.68 2.95 -1.90
C GLY A 119 10.18 3.18 -1.71
N HIS A 120 9.47 3.71 -2.71
CA HIS A 120 8.01 3.82 -2.68
C HIS A 120 7.35 2.61 -3.32
N VAL A 121 6.21 2.18 -2.79
CA VAL A 121 5.39 1.09 -3.36
C VAL A 121 4.76 1.57 -4.66
N VAL A 122 5.21 1.03 -5.80
CA VAL A 122 4.72 1.38 -7.13
C VAL A 122 3.73 0.39 -7.73
N ASP A 123 3.68 -0.84 -7.17
CA ASP A 123 2.61 -1.80 -7.45
C ASP A 123 2.46 -2.78 -6.29
N VAL A 124 1.30 -3.43 -6.24
CA VAL A 124 1.01 -4.55 -5.35
C VAL A 124 0.50 -5.72 -6.18
N LEU A 125 1.29 -6.79 -6.20
CA LEU A 125 0.95 -8.00 -6.94
C LEU A 125 0.29 -8.99 -5.99
N TYR A 126 -1.00 -9.25 -6.19
CA TYR A 126 -1.75 -10.25 -5.45
C TYR A 126 -1.83 -11.56 -6.24
N ARG A 127 -1.73 -12.69 -5.54
CA ARG A 127 -1.88 -14.03 -6.13
C ARG A 127 -2.71 -14.93 -5.22
N ASP A 128 -3.77 -15.50 -5.78
CA ASP A 128 -4.50 -16.63 -5.20
C ASP A 128 -3.72 -17.91 -5.53
N LEU A 129 -3.17 -18.55 -4.51
CA LEU A 129 -2.35 -19.75 -4.69
C LEU A 129 -3.20 -21.02 -4.85
N GLN A 130 -4.50 -20.97 -4.54
CA GLN A 130 -5.42 -22.10 -4.67
C GLN A 130 -6.10 -22.13 -6.04
N HIS A 131 -6.57 -20.98 -6.52
CA HIS A 131 -7.30 -20.88 -7.79
C HIS A 131 -6.46 -20.36 -8.96
N GLY A 132 -5.22 -19.93 -8.69
CA GLY A 132 -4.28 -19.45 -9.70
C GLY A 132 -4.54 -18.03 -10.22
N GLY A 133 -5.50 -17.31 -9.63
CA GLY A 133 -5.78 -15.90 -9.97
C GLY A 133 -4.63 -14.98 -9.58
N ALA A 134 -4.42 -13.91 -10.35
CA ALA A 134 -3.43 -12.89 -10.06
C ALA A 134 -3.96 -11.51 -10.47
N ASN A 135 -3.71 -10.51 -9.62
CA ASN A 135 -4.13 -9.13 -9.84
C ASN A 135 -2.99 -8.17 -9.49
N SER A 136 -3.02 -6.98 -10.08
CA SER A 136 -2.08 -5.88 -9.82
C SER A 136 -2.87 -4.64 -9.41
N ALA A 137 -2.42 -3.94 -8.37
CA ALA A 137 -3.03 -2.68 -7.95
C ALA A 137 -2.94 -1.63 -9.07
N LEU A 138 -1.79 -1.57 -9.73
CA LEU A 138 -1.57 -0.65 -10.84
C LEU A 138 -2.57 -0.92 -11.99
N LEU A 139 -2.76 -2.18 -12.38
CA LEU A 139 -3.71 -2.51 -13.46
C LEU A 139 -5.16 -2.23 -13.06
N VAL A 140 -5.58 -2.65 -11.86
CA VAL A 140 -6.93 -2.39 -11.35
C VAL A 140 -7.23 -0.90 -11.31
N GLN A 141 -6.28 -0.07 -10.88
CA GLN A 141 -6.45 1.37 -10.80
C GLN A 141 -6.46 2.04 -12.19
N ARG A 142 -5.63 1.59 -13.13
CA ARG A 142 -5.66 2.08 -14.53
C ARG A 142 -6.99 1.76 -15.21
N GLU A 143 -7.49 0.53 -15.04
CA GLU A 143 -8.81 0.13 -15.56
C GLU A 143 -9.94 0.97 -14.99
N ALA A 144 -9.94 1.23 -13.68
CA ALA A 144 -10.92 2.11 -13.03
C ALA A 144 -10.88 3.56 -13.55
N GLN A 145 -9.72 4.01 -14.03
CA GLN A 145 -9.52 5.31 -14.67
C GLN A 145 -9.86 5.30 -16.18
N GLY A 146 -10.24 4.15 -16.74
CA GLY A 146 -10.50 3.99 -18.17
C GLY A 146 -9.25 3.91 -19.05
N ASP A 147 -8.08 3.73 -18.43
CA ASP A 147 -6.78 3.55 -19.10
C ASP A 147 -6.40 2.07 -19.16
N SER A 148 -7.32 1.25 -19.69
CA SER A 148 -7.04 -0.18 -19.90
C SER A 148 -5.89 -0.32 -20.92
N PRO A 149 -4.91 -1.20 -20.67
CA PRO A 149 -3.85 -1.44 -21.62
C PRO A 149 -4.45 -1.87 -22.95
N SER A 150 -4.03 -1.25 -24.05
CA SER A 150 -4.49 -1.66 -25.37
C SER A 150 -4.09 -3.13 -25.64
N ASP A 151 -4.81 -3.81 -26.54
CA ASP A 151 -4.44 -5.15 -27.03
C ASP A 151 -3.00 -5.21 -27.59
N ALA A 152 -2.39 -4.06 -27.89
CA ALA A 152 -0.99 -3.93 -28.30
C ALA A 152 0.01 -3.97 -27.12
N GLU A 153 -0.40 -3.56 -25.92
CA GLU A 153 0.42 -3.56 -24.70
C GLU A 153 0.37 -4.94 -24.01
N PHE A 154 -0.80 -5.60 -24.02
CA PHE A 154 -0.99 -6.96 -23.51
C PHE A 154 -1.87 -7.78 -24.46
N PRO A 155 -1.28 -8.43 -25.49
CA PRO A 155 -2.06 -9.23 -26.42
C PRO A 155 -2.73 -10.40 -25.70
N PRO A 156 -3.97 -10.76 -26.07
CA PRO A 156 -4.66 -11.90 -25.49
C PRO A 156 -3.82 -13.16 -25.70
N LYS A 157 -3.70 -13.98 -24.64
CA LYS A 157 -3.00 -15.27 -24.73
C LYS A 157 -3.75 -16.16 -25.74
N LYS A 158 -3.03 -16.57 -26.78
CA LYS A 158 -3.51 -17.54 -27.79
C LYS A 158 -3.68 -18.93 -27.17
#